data_AF-A0A7X7F027-F1
#
_entry.id   AF-A0A7X7F027-F1
#
_cell.length_a   1.000
_cell.length_b   1.000
_cell.length_c   1.000
_cell.angle_alpha   90.00
_cell.angle_beta   90.00
_cell.angle_gamma   90.00
#
_symmetry.space_group_name_H-M   'P 1'
#
loop_
_entity.id
_entity.type
_entity.pdbx_description
1 polymer ?
#
loop_
_entity_poly.entity_id
_entity_poly.type
_entity_poly.pdbx_seq_one_letter_code
_entity_poly.pdbx_strand_id
1 'polypeptide(L)'
;MLPANQTLPSHMMAWIMPVSPFKCDASPAGDFCQANPDAGVTTNPYDPSTPYGRAGLTNYVALGATHSDSLLGVETNPLAGGAKHPNGVIHPGKPRSISDIADGTTNTFLVCETREVTLAAWYEGATAAVFGLVGSPKFVLEDQTRTPGAKFGAPGEGTKTTVNYGNDQSKPIRYYLAEGPQGVPWVHGPSSHHPGLVNHLLADGSVRSVTDDIDPRVYMWLITRAGGEPVNEFHEEQL
;
A
#
# COMPACT_ATOMS: atom_id res chain seq x y z
N MET A 1 -7.52 -39.34 16.99
CA MET A 1 -7.02 -39.94 18.25
C MET A 1 -6.70 -38.79 19.18
N LEU A 2 -7.35 -38.69 20.35
CA LEU A 2 -7.05 -37.63 21.31
C LEU A 2 -5.65 -37.86 21.92
N PRO A 3 -4.87 -36.80 22.19
CA PRO A 3 -3.60 -36.95 22.89
C PRO A 3 -3.84 -37.43 24.32
N ALA A 4 -2.97 -38.34 24.79
CA ALA A 4 -3.12 -39.07 26.03
C ALA A 4 -2.93 -38.24 27.31
N ASN A 5 -2.60 -36.95 27.21
CA ASN A 5 -2.26 -36.13 28.37
C ASN A 5 -2.97 -34.77 28.34
N GLN A 6 -3.97 -34.61 29.21
CA GLN A 6 -4.81 -33.42 29.36
C GLN A 6 -4.22 -32.34 30.29
N THR A 7 -2.96 -32.46 30.70
CA THR A 7 -2.31 -31.51 31.65
C THR A 7 -1.34 -30.51 31.01
N LEU A 8 -1.26 -30.44 29.67
CA LEU A 8 -0.46 -29.43 28.98
C LEU A 8 -1.31 -28.22 28.57
N PRO A 9 -0.80 -26.98 28.71
CA PRO A 9 -1.56 -25.77 28.37
C PRO A 9 -1.96 -25.73 26.89
N SER A 10 -3.21 -25.33 26.70
CA SER A 10 -4.00 -25.21 25.48
C SER A 10 -3.31 -24.46 24.32
N HIS A 11 -2.61 -25.16 23.40
CA HIS A 11 -2.20 -24.56 22.11
C HIS A 11 -2.25 -25.50 20.89
N MET A 12 -2.71 -26.76 21.02
CA MET A 12 -2.77 -27.66 19.85
C MET A 12 -3.92 -27.36 18.88
N MET A 13 -5.00 -26.70 19.33
CA MET A 13 -6.17 -26.40 18.47
C MET A 13 -5.97 -25.16 17.59
N ALA A 14 -5.00 -24.29 17.90
CA ALA A 14 -4.69 -23.12 17.08
C ALA A 14 -3.94 -23.48 15.79
N TRP A 15 -3.35 -24.68 15.71
CA TRP A 15 -2.51 -25.10 14.59
C TRP A 15 -3.29 -25.55 13.35
N ILE A 16 -4.60 -25.80 13.49
CA ILE A 16 -5.46 -26.31 12.41
C ILE A 16 -6.70 -25.43 12.24
N MET A 17 -6.72 -24.23 12.82
CA MET A 17 -7.81 -23.30 12.58
C MET A 17 -7.62 -22.70 11.18
N PRO A 18 -8.48 -23.01 10.19
CA PRO A 18 -8.42 -22.30 8.92
C PRO A 18 -8.76 -20.85 9.20
N VAL A 19 -7.76 -19.97 9.08
CA VAL A 19 -8.01 -18.54 9.00
C VAL A 19 -8.70 -18.33 7.65
N SER A 20 -9.94 -17.85 7.69
CA SER A 20 -10.65 -17.51 6.46
C SER A 20 -9.81 -16.46 5.71
N PRO A 21 -9.56 -16.63 4.40
CA PRO A 21 -8.85 -15.62 3.64
C PRO A 21 -9.60 -14.29 3.77
N PHE A 22 -8.91 -13.26 4.25
CA PHE A 22 -9.49 -11.93 4.38
C PHE A 22 -9.67 -11.35 2.98
N LYS A 23 -10.89 -11.47 2.46
CA LYS A 23 -11.30 -10.88 1.19
C LYS A 23 -12.01 -9.54 1.48
N CYS A 24 -11.77 -8.52 0.66
CA CYS A 24 -12.64 -7.35 0.65
C CYS A 24 -14.03 -7.75 0.13
N ASP A 25 -15.09 -7.47 0.92
CA ASP A 25 -16.47 -7.82 0.59
C ASP A 25 -16.96 -7.24 -0.73
N ALA A 26 -16.48 -6.06 -1.13
CA ALA A 26 -16.85 -5.45 -2.41
C ALA A 26 -16.10 -6.02 -3.62
N SER A 27 -15.11 -6.89 -3.42
CA SER A 27 -14.31 -7.38 -4.54
C SER A 27 -15.11 -8.38 -5.40
N PRO A 28 -15.37 -8.06 -6.69
CA PRO A 28 -16.14 -8.89 -7.60
C PRO A 28 -15.31 -10.04 -8.17
N ALA A 29 -13.98 -10.00 -8.02
CA ALA A 29 -13.11 -11.13 -8.35
C ALA A 29 -13.58 -12.34 -7.53
N GLY A 30 -13.66 -13.51 -8.16
CA GLY A 30 -14.31 -14.71 -7.61
C GLY A 30 -13.67 -15.26 -6.33
N ASP A 31 -13.48 -16.58 -6.27
CA ASP A 31 -12.70 -17.19 -5.21
C ASP A 31 -11.22 -16.77 -5.40
N PHE A 32 -10.66 -16.00 -4.47
CA PHE A 32 -9.24 -15.59 -4.49
C PHE A 32 -8.28 -16.78 -4.31
N CYS A 33 -8.82 -17.94 -3.92
CA CYS A 33 -8.15 -19.24 -3.94
C CYS A 33 -8.29 -19.96 -5.30
N GLN A 34 -9.20 -19.53 -6.18
CA GLN A 34 -9.21 -19.93 -7.59
C GLN A 34 -8.27 -19.05 -8.40
N ALA A 35 -6.99 -19.40 -8.31
CA ALA A 35 -6.05 -19.41 -9.42
C ALA A 35 -6.41 -18.58 -10.69
N ASN A 36 -5.88 -17.37 -10.78
CA ASN A 36 -5.84 -16.64 -12.06
C ASN A 36 -4.61 -17.10 -12.86
N PRO A 37 -4.79 -17.72 -14.05
CA PRO A 37 -3.66 -18.15 -14.88
C PRO A 37 -2.88 -16.98 -15.50
N ASP A 38 -3.47 -15.78 -15.52
CA ASP A 38 -2.90 -14.58 -16.14
C ASP A 38 -2.39 -13.57 -15.10
N ALA A 39 -2.34 -13.97 -13.82
CA ALA A 39 -1.82 -13.12 -12.74
C ALA A 39 -0.32 -13.36 -12.53
N GLY A 40 0.44 -12.27 -12.60
CA GLY A 40 1.85 -12.17 -12.35
C GLY A 40 2.66 -11.82 -13.60
N VAL A 41 3.89 -11.32 -13.43
CA VAL A 41 4.80 -10.96 -14.53
C VAL A 41 6.03 -11.86 -14.63
N THR A 42 6.39 -12.53 -13.54
CA THR A 42 7.56 -13.40 -13.46
C THR A 42 7.27 -14.80 -14.01
N THR A 43 8.24 -15.39 -14.71
CA THR A 43 8.34 -16.85 -14.84
C THR A 43 8.92 -17.42 -13.53
N ASN A 44 8.74 -18.72 -13.28
CA ASN A 44 9.24 -19.36 -12.07
C ASN A 44 10.76 -19.11 -11.91
N PRO A 45 11.22 -18.42 -10.84
CA PRO A 45 12.63 -18.11 -10.63
C PRO A 45 13.46 -19.36 -10.35
N TYR A 46 12.81 -20.49 -10.03
CA TYR A 46 13.43 -21.80 -9.89
C TYR A 46 13.39 -22.62 -11.19
N ASP A 47 12.52 -22.28 -12.15
CA ASP A 47 12.44 -22.91 -13.46
C ASP A 47 11.84 -21.96 -14.54
N PRO A 48 12.68 -21.24 -15.29
CA PRO A 48 12.24 -20.31 -16.33
C PRO A 48 11.46 -20.95 -17.49
N SER A 49 11.49 -22.29 -17.62
CA SER A 49 10.80 -23.03 -18.66
C SER A 49 9.37 -23.41 -18.31
N THR A 50 8.99 -23.22 -17.04
CA THR A 50 7.64 -23.49 -16.53
C THR A 50 6.91 -22.16 -16.29
N PRO A 51 5.89 -21.81 -17.09
CA PRO A 51 5.00 -20.71 -16.76
C PRO A 51 4.45 -20.95 -15.35
N TYR A 52 4.39 -19.91 -14.51
CA TYR A 52 3.62 -20.06 -13.28
C TYR A 52 2.18 -20.39 -13.66
N GLY A 53 1.72 -21.57 -13.23
CA GLY A 53 0.29 -21.86 -13.26
C GLY A 53 -0.43 -20.98 -12.25
N ARG A 54 -1.71 -20.69 -12.49
CA ARG A 54 -2.76 -20.59 -11.48
C ARG A 54 -2.31 -19.99 -10.11
N ALA A 55 -2.31 -18.65 -9.99
CA ALA A 55 -1.87 -17.95 -8.79
C ALA A 55 -3.02 -17.57 -7.83
N GLY A 56 -2.79 -17.70 -6.52
CA GLY A 56 -3.63 -17.05 -5.51
C GLY A 56 -3.46 -15.52 -5.58
N LEU A 57 -4.55 -14.79 -5.38
CA LEU A 57 -4.54 -13.33 -5.48
C LEU A 57 -4.57 -12.67 -4.11
N THR A 58 -4.01 -11.47 -3.99
CA THR A 58 -4.22 -10.57 -2.85
C THR A 58 -5.01 -9.32 -3.27
N ASN A 59 -5.88 -8.84 -2.40
CA ASN A 59 -6.59 -7.55 -2.51
C ASN A 59 -6.07 -6.52 -1.51
N TYR A 60 -5.02 -6.87 -0.76
CA TYR A 60 -4.35 -5.99 0.17
C TYR A 60 -2.86 -6.02 -0.12
N VAL A 61 -2.29 -4.84 -0.35
CA VAL A 61 -0.88 -4.66 -0.69
C VAL A 61 -0.26 -3.62 0.23
N ALA A 62 1.05 -3.72 0.45
CA ALA A 62 1.75 -2.74 1.26
C ALA A 62 1.71 -1.35 0.62
N LEU A 63 1.49 -0.32 1.41
CA LEU A 63 1.69 1.06 0.99
C LEU A 63 3.13 1.45 1.34
N GLY A 64 4.05 1.15 0.42
CA GLY A 64 5.48 1.14 0.70
C GLY A 64 6.19 2.47 0.56
N ALA A 65 5.59 3.45 -0.11
CA ALA A 65 6.17 4.77 -0.28
C ALA A 65 5.13 5.84 -0.65
N THR A 66 5.51 7.09 -0.45
CA THR A 66 4.70 8.25 -0.88
C THR A 66 4.60 8.36 -2.40
N HIS A 67 5.64 8.02 -3.17
CA HIS A 67 5.68 8.17 -4.64
C HIS A 67 6.63 7.14 -5.27
N SER A 68 6.60 7.01 -6.59
CA SER A 68 7.37 6.00 -7.33
C SER A 68 8.87 6.11 -7.10
N ASP A 69 9.42 7.33 -7.16
CA ASP A 69 10.87 7.56 -7.04
C ASP A 69 11.39 7.08 -5.68
N SER A 70 10.63 7.36 -4.62
CA SER A 70 10.89 6.85 -3.28
C SER A 70 10.84 5.33 -3.21
N LEU A 71 9.84 4.67 -3.82
CA LEU A 71 9.73 3.20 -3.77
C LEU A 71 10.84 2.50 -4.54
N LEU A 72 11.21 3.06 -5.70
CA LEU A 72 12.18 2.49 -6.63
C LEU A 72 13.63 2.87 -6.29
N GLY A 73 13.85 3.63 -5.21
CA GLY A 73 15.19 3.98 -4.73
C GLY A 73 15.91 5.00 -5.60
N VAL A 74 15.18 5.82 -6.36
CA VAL A 74 15.73 6.98 -7.05
C VAL A 74 16.15 8.02 -6.01
N GLU A 75 17.24 8.75 -6.27
CA GLU A 75 17.66 9.84 -5.37
C GLU A 75 16.58 10.93 -5.31
N THR A 76 16.07 11.17 -4.11
CA THR A 76 15.04 12.16 -3.81
C THR A 76 15.55 13.21 -2.83
N ASN A 77 14.85 14.33 -2.76
CA ASN A 77 15.15 15.37 -1.79
C ASN A 77 14.48 15.06 -0.42
N PRO A 78 15.00 15.60 0.70
CA PRO A 78 14.40 15.36 2.02
C PRO A 78 12.98 15.92 2.21
N LEU A 79 12.53 16.85 1.35
CA LEU A 79 11.15 17.36 1.34
C LEU A 79 10.18 16.32 0.76
N ALA A 80 10.67 15.27 0.12
CA ALA A 80 9.87 14.18 -0.45
C ALA A 80 9.36 13.17 0.60
N GLY A 81 9.17 13.62 1.85
CA GLY A 81 8.71 12.78 2.96
C GLY A 81 9.85 12.17 3.76
N GLY A 82 10.87 12.98 4.05
CA GLY A 82 11.97 12.66 4.94
C GLY A 82 13.27 12.27 4.22
N ALA A 83 14.34 12.09 5.00
CA ALA A 83 15.67 11.78 4.45
C ALA A 83 15.88 10.30 4.10
N LYS A 84 14.91 9.41 4.40
CA LYS A 84 15.08 7.95 4.28
C LYS A 84 14.03 7.33 3.37
N HIS A 85 14.47 6.89 2.19
CA HIS A 85 13.63 6.24 1.18
C HIS A 85 13.92 4.74 1.01
N PRO A 86 12.94 3.90 0.61
CA PRO A 86 11.50 4.19 0.57
C PRO A 86 10.99 4.67 1.93
N ASN A 87 10.00 5.55 1.97
CA ASN A 87 9.58 6.25 3.19
C ASN A 87 8.32 5.69 3.87
N GLY A 88 7.66 4.70 3.27
CA GLY A 88 6.63 3.90 3.93
C GLY A 88 7.21 2.83 4.86
N VAL A 89 6.35 2.03 5.47
CA VAL A 89 6.77 1.02 6.46
C VAL A 89 7.10 -0.33 5.82
N ILE A 90 6.20 -0.87 5.00
CA ILE A 90 6.39 -2.19 4.39
C ILE A 90 6.86 -1.99 2.94
N HIS A 91 8.12 -2.30 2.68
CA HIS A 91 8.71 -2.21 1.35
C HIS A 91 9.83 -3.24 1.15
N PRO A 92 10.19 -3.61 -0.09
CA PRO A 92 11.25 -4.59 -0.33
C PRO A 92 12.63 -4.18 0.21
N GLY A 93 13.45 -5.19 0.51
CA GLY A 93 14.92 -5.07 0.64
C GLY A 93 15.47 -4.66 2.01
N LYS A 94 14.66 -4.16 2.95
CA LYS A 94 15.16 -3.81 4.30
C LYS A 94 14.15 -4.14 5.40
N PRO A 95 14.58 -4.76 6.51
CA PRO A 95 13.73 -4.94 7.68
C PRO A 95 13.38 -3.59 8.31
N ARG A 96 12.22 -3.55 8.97
CA ARG A 96 11.72 -2.41 9.75
C ARG A 96 11.22 -2.90 11.09
N SER A 97 11.49 -2.11 12.13
CA SER A 97 10.88 -2.30 13.44
C SER A 97 9.73 -1.32 13.63
N ILE A 98 8.82 -1.64 14.55
CA ILE A 98 7.76 -0.71 14.97
C ILE A 98 8.37 0.61 15.48
N SER A 99 9.56 0.57 16.08
CA SER A 99 10.27 1.77 16.54
C SER A 99 10.75 2.69 15.40
N ASP A 100 10.77 2.23 14.15
CA ASP A 100 11.07 3.08 12.99
C ASP A 100 9.89 3.98 12.59
N ILE A 101 8.70 3.76 13.18
CA ILE A 101 7.46 4.52 12.93
C ILE A 101 7.40 5.67 13.94
N ALA A 102 8.18 6.71 13.67
CA ALA A 102 8.31 7.88 14.55
C ALA A 102 7.12 8.84 14.46
N ASP A 103 6.36 8.82 13.36
CA ASP A 103 5.19 9.69 13.16
C ASP A 103 3.93 9.16 13.90
N GLY A 104 4.04 7.98 14.53
CA GLY A 104 3.01 7.38 15.38
C GLY A 104 2.22 6.26 14.70
N THR A 105 2.03 5.13 15.38
CA THR A 105 1.40 3.95 14.79
C THR A 105 -0.07 4.15 14.42
N THR A 106 -0.76 5.04 15.12
CA THR A 106 -2.17 5.42 14.86
C THR A 106 -2.32 6.38 13.67
N ASN A 107 -1.21 6.81 13.07
CA ASN A 107 -1.16 7.85 12.04
C ASN A 107 -0.38 7.41 10.79
N THR A 108 0.10 6.17 10.75
CA THR A 108 0.89 5.66 9.61
C THR A 108 0.17 4.48 8.97
N PHE A 109 -0.09 4.59 7.67
CA PHE A 109 -0.62 3.52 6.83
C PHE A 109 0.44 2.45 6.55
N LEU A 110 0.01 1.19 6.61
CA LEU A 110 0.83 0.01 6.28
C LEU A 110 0.39 -0.65 4.98
N VAL A 111 -0.92 -0.81 4.81
CA VAL A 111 -1.52 -1.64 3.78
C VAL A 111 -2.74 -0.91 3.23
N CYS A 112 -2.98 -1.02 1.93
CA CYS A 112 -4.17 -0.51 1.28
C CYS A 112 -4.88 -1.62 0.50
N GLU A 113 -6.18 -1.44 0.32
CA GLU A 113 -6.94 -2.25 -0.64
C GLU A 113 -6.47 -1.99 -2.08
N THR A 114 -6.52 -3.01 -2.92
CA THR A 114 -6.36 -2.90 -4.36
C THR A 114 -7.37 -3.77 -5.10
N ARG A 115 -7.82 -3.26 -6.24
CA ARG A 115 -8.64 -3.97 -7.24
C ARG A 115 -7.79 -4.68 -8.28
N GLU A 116 -6.47 -4.54 -8.20
CA GLU A 116 -5.55 -5.16 -9.15
C GLU A 116 -5.71 -6.67 -9.13
N VAL A 117 -5.68 -7.28 -10.32
CA VAL A 117 -5.83 -8.73 -10.49
C VAL A 117 -4.74 -9.32 -11.38
N THR A 118 -4.18 -8.52 -12.28
CA THR A 118 -3.10 -8.95 -13.18
C THR A 118 -1.77 -8.99 -12.45
N LEU A 119 -1.54 -8.05 -11.54
CA LEU A 119 -0.27 -7.93 -10.80
C LEU A 119 -0.41 -8.31 -9.31
N ALA A 120 -1.44 -9.08 -8.97
CA ALA A 120 -1.83 -9.38 -7.59
C ALA A 120 -1.43 -10.79 -7.11
N ALA A 121 -0.57 -11.49 -7.86
CA ALA A 121 -0.11 -12.82 -7.48
C ALA A 121 0.66 -12.77 -6.15
N TRP A 122 0.21 -13.50 -5.13
CA TRP A 122 0.78 -13.44 -3.77
C TRP A 122 2.26 -13.81 -3.68
N TYR A 123 2.73 -14.71 -4.56
CA TYR A 123 4.13 -15.12 -4.60
C TYR A 123 5.02 -14.07 -5.26
N GLU A 124 4.44 -13.12 -5.98
CA GLU A 124 5.16 -12.08 -6.70
C GLU A 124 5.43 -10.90 -5.76
N GLY A 125 6.57 -10.95 -5.08
CA GLY A 125 7.01 -9.87 -4.19
C GLY A 125 7.28 -8.54 -4.91
N ALA A 126 7.40 -8.54 -6.24
CA ALA A 126 7.69 -7.33 -7.04
C ALA A 126 6.53 -6.33 -7.07
N THR A 127 5.31 -6.79 -6.84
CA THR A 127 4.07 -5.99 -6.88
C THR A 127 3.38 -5.91 -5.52
N ALA A 128 4.02 -6.46 -4.48
CA ALA A 128 3.50 -6.50 -3.11
C ALA A 128 3.49 -5.13 -2.41
N ALA A 129 4.12 -4.09 -2.99
CA ALA A 129 4.14 -2.74 -2.48
C ALA A 129 3.77 -1.70 -3.55
N VAL A 130 2.93 -0.74 -3.17
CA VAL A 130 2.47 0.39 -3.99
C VAL A 130 2.86 1.73 -3.37
N PHE A 131 2.53 2.83 -4.06
CA PHE A 131 2.82 4.20 -3.66
C PHE A 131 1.59 5.12 -3.75
N GLY A 132 1.61 6.22 -2.99
CA GLY A 132 0.44 7.07 -2.74
C GLY A 132 0.20 8.27 -3.66
N LEU A 133 1.23 8.75 -4.34
CA LEU A 133 1.16 9.95 -5.19
C LEU A 133 1.48 9.59 -6.64
N VAL A 134 0.79 10.25 -7.56
CA VAL A 134 0.89 9.94 -9.00
C VAL A 134 2.23 10.42 -9.55
N GLY A 135 2.95 9.50 -10.20
CA GLY A 135 4.21 9.79 -10.90
C GLY A 135 5.32 10.29 -9.96
N SER A 136 6.10 11.25 -10.46
CA SER A 136 7.21 11.89 -9.76
C SER A 136 6.82 13.33 -9.38
N PRO A 137 6.00 13.54 -8.33
CA PRO A 137 5.56 14.87 -7.93
C PRO A 137 6.73 15.74 -7.50
N LYS A 138 6.59 17.05 -7.70
CA LYS A 138 7.51 18.03 -7.11
C LYS A 138 7.16 18.22 -5.65
N PHE A 139 8.18 18.36 -4.81
CA PHE A 139 8.01 18.65 -3.39
C PHE A 139 8.54 20.04 -3.07
N VAL A 140 7.80 20.76 -2.25
CA VAL A 140 8.15 22.11 -1.79
C VAL A 140 8.19 22.14 -0.27
N LEU A 141 8.90 23.11 0.30
CA LEU A 141 8.85 23.34 1.74
C LEU A 141 7.40 23.66 2.12
N GLU A 142 6.93 23.12 3.25
CA GLU A 142 5.60 23.41 3.73
C GLU A 142 5.41 24.92 3.93
N ASP A 143 4.20 25.37 3.60
CA ASP A 143 3.78 26.76 3.63
C ASP A 143 3.96 27.35 5.04
N GLN A 144 4.89 28.29 5.16
CA GLN A 144 5.23 28.93 6.43
C GLN A 144 4.11 29.80 6.99
N THR A 145 3.13 30.18 6.18
CA THR A 145 1.94 30.91 6.66
C THR A 145 0.96 29.96 7.35
N ARG A 146 0.87 28.71 6.86
CA ARG A 146 0.02 27.66 7.42
C ARG A 146 0.67 26.99 8.63
N THR A 147 1.96 26.67 8.50
CA THR A 147 2.73 25.96 9.51
C THR A 147 4.05 26.70 9.76
N PRO A 148 4.03 27.79 10.56
CA PRO A 148 5.24 28.55 10.85
C PRO A 148 6.36 27.70 11.43
N GLY A 149 7.54 27.74 10.82
CA GLY A 149 8.72 26.99 11.27
C GLY A 149 8.76 25.54 10.80
N ALA A 150 7.84 25.11 9.93
CA ALA A 150 7.89 23.79 9.32
C ALA A 150 9.20 23.58 8.54
N LYS A 151 9.81 22.41 8.74
CA LYS A 151 11.04 21.98 8.06
C LYS A 151 10.84 20.75 7.17
N PHE A 152 9.60 20.29 7.07
CA PHE A 152 9.20 19.16 6.24
C PHE A 152 8.59 19.65 4.93
N GLY A 153 8.46 18.74 3.97
CA GLY A 153 7.91 19.06 2.66
C GLY A 153 6.45 18.68 2.49
N ALA A 154 5.84 19.30 1.49
CA ALA A 154 4.52 19.01 0.99
C ALA A 154 4.60 18.76 -0.51
N PRO A 155 3.69 17.96 -1.09
CA PRO A 155 3.54 17.89 -2.53
C PRO A 155 3.21 19.27 -3.11
N GLY A 156 3.80 19.59 -4.26
CA GLY A 156 3.53 20.81 -4.98
C GLY A 156 2.09 20.88 -5.49
N GLU A 157 1.69 22.07 -5.92
CA GLU A 157 0.37 22.29 -6.48
C GLU A 157 0.10 21.38 -7.69
N GLY A 158 -1.11 20.83 -7.76
CA GLY A 158 -1.55 19.93 -8.83
C GLY A 158 -1.12 18.46 -8.65
N THR A 159 -0.40 18.11 -7.58
CA THR A 159 -0.19 16.69 -7.24
C THR A 159 -1.52 15.97 -7.01
N LYS A 160 -1.60 14.71 -7.45
CA LYS A 160 -2.76 13.85 -7.29
C LYS A 160 -2.39 12.62 -6.47
N THR A 161 -3.37 12.08 -5.76
CA THR A 161 -3.24 10.80 -5.06
C THR A 161 -3.47 9.64 -6.02
N THR A 162 -2.97 8.46 -5.66
CA THR A 162 -3.17 7.21 -6.40
C THR A 162 -4.45 6.48 -5.99
N VAL A 163 -5.17 7.00 -4.98
CA VAL A 163 -6.48 6.50 -4.52
C VAL A 163 -7.45 6.48 -5.71
N ASN A 164 -7.84 5.30 -6.16
CA ASN A 164 -8.70 5.08 -7.34
C ASN A 164 -8.21 5.76 -8.64
N TYR A 165 -6.91 6.05 -8.79
CA TYR A 165 -6.38 6.78 -9.95
C TYR A 165 -6.37 5.97 -11.25
N GLY A 166 -6.31 4.64 -11.18
CA GLY A 166 -6.32 3.72 -12.31
C GLY A 166 -7.71 3.43 -12.87
N ASN A 167 -7.83 3.31 -14.19
CA ASN A 167 -9.12 3.03 -14.86
C ASN A 167 -8.92 2.21 -16.15
N ASP A 168 -9.27 0.92 -16.08
CA ASP A 168 -9.33 -0.04 -17.19
C ASP A 168 -10.48 0.21 -18.18
N GLN A 169 -11.52 0.91 -17.73
CA GLN A 169 -12.70 1.25 -18.54
C GLN A 169 -12.53 2.54 -19.34
N SER A 170 -11.59 3.43 -18.95
CA SER A 170 -11.37 4.67 -19.67
C SER A 170 -10.78 4.43 -21.08
N LYS A 171 -11.04 5.37 -22.00
CA LYS A 171 -10.48 5.36 -23.36
C LYS A 171 -9.81 6.73 -23.63
N PRO A 172 -8.47 6.81 -23.66
CA PRO A 172 -7.50 5.73 -23.42
C PRO A 172 -7.53 5.20 -21.97
N ILE A 173 -7.02 3.99 -21.78
CA ILE A 173 -6.87 3.37 -20.44
C ILE A 173 -5.94 4.24 -19.60
N ARG A 174 -6.30 4.47 -18.34
CA ARG A 174 -5.47 5.19 -17.38
C ARG A 174 -4.77 4.20 -16.47
N TYR A 175 -3.46 4.15 -16.55
CA TYR A 175 -2.64 3.26 -15.73
C TYR A 175 -2.20 3.96 -14.44
N TYR A 176 -2.19 3.21 -13.34
CA TYR A 176 -1.48 3.57 -12.12
C TYR A 176 0.03 3.70 -12.40
N LEU A 177 0.59 2.74 -13.14
CA LEU A 177 1.95 2.81 -13.67
C LEU A 177 1.98 2.19 -15.08
N ALA A 178 2.19 3.03 -16.10
CA ALA A 178 2.15 2.59 -17.50
C ALA A 178 3.28 1.60 -17.84
N GLU A 179 4.46 1.81 -17.28
CA GLU A 179 5.62 0.92 -17.38
C GLU A 179 5.81 0.20 -16.04
N GLY A 180 4.97 -0.81 -15.80
CA GLY A 180 5.06 -1.62 -14.59
C GLY A 180 6.20 -2.65 -14.63
N PRO A 181 6.27 -3.54 -13.64
CA PRO A 181 7.29 -4.59 -13.57
C PRO A 181 7.36 -5.41 -14.87
N GLN A 182 8.58 -5.61 -15.38
CA GLN A 182 8.85 -6.30 -16.65
C GLN A 182 8.12 -5.71 -17.88
N GLY A 183 7.71 -4.44 -17.82
CA GLY A 183 6.99 -3.77 -18.90
C GLY A 183 5.52 -4.11 -18.97
N VAL A 184 4.97 -4.85 -18.00
CA VAL A 184 3.53 -5.11 -17.92
C VAL A 184 2.83 -3.89 -17.34
N PRO A 185 1.86 -3.27 -18.04
CA PRO A 185 1.15 -2.11 -17.52
C PRO A 185 0.38 -2.42 -16.23
N TRP A 186 0.54 -1.57 -15.23
CA TRP A 186 -0.12 -1.70 -13.94
C TRP A 186 -1.32 -0.76 -13.88
N VAL A 187 -2.52 -1.31 -13.86
CA VAL A 187 -3.74 -0.48 -13.93
C VAL A 187 -4.09 0.08 -12.57
N HIS A 188 -4.11 -0.72 -11.51
CA HIS A 188 -4.65 -0.33 -10.21
C HIS A 188 -3.62 -0.40 -9.07
N GLY A 189 -3.42 0.73 -8.38
CA GLY A 189 -2.70 0.80 -7.10
C GLY A 189 -3.68 0.74 -5.91
N PRO A 190 -3.60 1.68 -4.95
CA PRO A 190 -4.63 1.85 -3.91
C PRO A 190 -6.00 2.08 -4.53
N SER A 191 -6.92 1.12 -4.39
CA SER A 191 -8.22 1.16 -5.07
C SER A 191 -9.24 0.22 -4.45
N SER A 192 -10.52 0.55 -4.62
CA SER A 192 -11.64 -0.27 -4.13
C SER A 192 -12.83 -0.28 -5.08
N HIS A 193 -13.63 -1.34 -4.98
CA HIS A 193 -14.96 -1.38 -5.60
C HIS A 193 -16.03 -0.67 -4.76
N HIS A 194 -15.71 -0.27 -3.53
CA HIS A 194 -16.53 0.64 -2.76
C HIS A 194 -16.55 2.03 -3.42
N PRO A 195 -17.72 2.67 -3.60
CA PRO A 195 -17.81 3.98 -4.24
C PRO A 195 -17.04 5.05 -3.44
N GLY A 196 -16.08 5.71 -4.09
CA GLY A 196 -15.41 6.90 -3.58
C GLY A 196 -14.45 6.72 -2.40
N LEU A 197 -14.20 5.48 -1.95
CA LEU A 197 -13.30 5.22 -0.81
C LEU A 197 -12.40 4.02 -1.03
N VAL A 198 -11.30 3.96 -0.28
CA VAL A 198 -10.34 2.84 -0.25
C VAL A 198 -9.94 2.57 1.19
N ASN A 199 -10.05 1.31 1.63
CA ASN A 199 -9.67 0.95 2.99
C ASN A 199 -8.15 0.86 3.14
N HIS A 200 -7.65 1.42 4.23
CA HIS A 200 -6.24 1.43 4.62
C HIS A 200 -6.10 0.90 6.05
N LEU A 201 -5.11 0.04 6.26
CA LEU A 201 -4.68 -0.43 7.56
C LEU A 201 -3.61 0.50 8.13
N LEU A 202 -3.75 0.88 9.38
CA LEU A 202 -2.76 1.64 10.13
C LEU A 202 -1.84 0.72 10.92
N ALA A 203 -0.69 1.26 11.34
CA ALA A 203 0.32 0.50 12.05
C ALA A 203 -0.09 0.04 13.46
N ASP A 204 -1.15 0.62 14.02
CA ASP A 204 -1.80 0.16 15.25
C ASP A 204 -2.82 -0.98 15.03
N GLY A 205 -3.05 -1.37 13.78
CA GLY A 205 -4.01 -2.41 13.40
C GLY A 205 -5.43 -1.91 13.15
N SER A 206 -5.71 -0.62 13.32
CA SER A 206 -7.00 -0.02 12.98
C SER A 206 -7.14 0.14 11.46
N VAL A 207 -8.39 0.17 10.97
CA VAL A 207 -8.70 0.39 9.55
C VAL A 207 -9.43 1.71 9.38
N ARG A 208 -9.05 2.48 8.36
CA ARG A 208 -9.70 3.73 7.97
C ARG A 208 -10.06 3.69 6.49
N SER A 209 -11.23 4.21 6.16
CA SER A 209 -11.62 4.45 4.77
C SER A 209 -11.12 5.83 4.35
N VAL A 210 -10.36 5.87 3.24
CA VAL A 210 -9.80 7.08 2.65
C VAL A 210 -10.61 7.44 1.42
N THR A 211 -11.11 8.66 1.33
CA THR A 211 -11.87 9.13 0.17
C THR A 211 -10.96 9.44 -1.02
N ASP A 212 -11.51 9.41 -2.24
CA ASP A 212 -10.79 9.75 -3.48
C ASP A 212 -10.39 11.23 -3.58
N ASP A 213 -11.04 12.09 -2.79
CA ASP A 213 -10.78 13.53 -2.69
C ASP A 213 -9.82 13.94 -1.56
N ILE A 214 -9.20 12.97 -0.84
CA ILE A 214 -8.22 13.25 0.22
C ILE A 214 -7.12 14.22 -0.27
N ASP A 215 -6.77 15.22 0.55
CA ASP A 215 -5.68 16.15 0.23
C ASP A 215 -4.37 15.36 0.06
N PRO A 216 -3.65 15.50 -1.08
CA PRO A 216 -2.38 14.82 -1.32
C PRO A 216 -1.32 15.04 -0.24
N ARG A 217 -1.34 16.19 0.45
CA ARG A 217 -0.48 16.47 1.61
C ARG A 217 -0.77 15.53 2.75
N VAL A 218 -2.04 15.43 3.14
CA VAL A 218 -2.48 14.54 4.23
C VAL A 218 -2.18 13.10 3.86
N TYR A 219 -2.48 12.68 2.63
CA TYR A 219 -2.22 11.32 2.21
C TYR A 219 -0.72 10.98 2.20
N MET A 220 0.14 11.90 1.76
CA MET A 220 1.60 11.75 1.85
C MET A 220 2.07 11.55 3.30
N TRP A 221 1.60 12.39 4.22
CA TRP A 221 2.00 12.37 5.63
C TRP A 221 1.53 11.10 6.35
N LEU A 222 0.37 10.57 5.99
CA LEU A 222 -0.10 9.30 6.54
C LEU A 222 0.67 8.10 5.99
N ILE A 223 1.43 8.24 4.91
CA ILE A 223 2.26 7.16 4.35
C ILE A 223 3.66 7.16 4.98
N THR A 224 4.18 8.33 5.32
CA THR A 224 5.51 8.46 5.91
C THR A 224 5.57 7.79 7.27
N ARG A 225 6.64 7.02 7.48
CA ARG A 225 6.93 6.42 8.80
C ARG A 225 7.68 7.38 9.73
N ALA A 226 8.44 8.31 9.15
CA ALA A 226 9.32 9.24 9.84
C ALA A 226 9.58 10.51 9.00
N GLY A 227 8.52 11.13 8.49
CA GLY A 227 8.55 12.37 7.72
C GLY A 227 8.78 13.61 8.60
N GLY A 228 8.44 13.53 9.90
CA GLY A 228 8.68 14.59 10.88
C GLY A 228 7.68 15.74 10.84
N GLU A 229 6.58 15.57 10.10
CA GLU A 229 5.40 16.43 10.17
C GLU A 229 4.65 16.27 11.51
N PRO A 230 4.04 17.34 12.04
CA PRO A 230 3.19 17.24 13.22
C PRO A 230 1.88 16.53 12.86
N VAL A 231 1.67 15.33 13.40
CA VAL A 231 0.42 14.57 13.24
C VAL A 231 -0.42 14.71 14.51
N ASN A 232 -0.93 15.93 14.76
CA ASN A 232 -1.82 16.15 15.90
C ASN A 232 -3.29 15.94 15.48
N GLU A 233 -3.92 15.00 16.18
CA GLU A 233 -5.36 14.77 16.40
C GLU A 233 -6.29 14.68 15.16
N PHE A 234 -6.68 13.43 14.84
CA PHE A 234 -7.78 13.07 13.94
C PHE A 234 -9.20 13.42 14.48
N HIS A 235 -9.35 14.42 15.35
CA HIS A 235 -10.63 14.80 15.93
C HIS A 235 -11.14 16.15 15.38
N GLU A 236 -12.40 16.12 14.95
CA GLU A 236 -13.20 17.19 14.36
C GLU A 236 -13.26 18.46 15.21
N GLU A 237 -13.28 19.63 14.56
CA GLU A 237 -14.43 20.54 14.47
C GLU A 237 -13.96 21.89 13.88
N GLN A 238 -14.44 22.23 12.68
CA GLN A 238 -14.59 23.64 12.32
C GLN A 238 -16.00 24.06 12.72
N LEU A 239 -16.06 24.88 13.77
CA LEU A 239 -17.19 25.76 14.10
C LEU A 239 -17.56 26.66 12.91
#